data_AF-A0A0F0HMD9-F1
#
_entry.id   AF-A0A0F0HMD9-F1
#
_cell.length_a   1.000
_cell.length_b   1.000
_cell.length_c   1.000
_cell.angle_alpha   90.00
_cell.angle_beta   90.00
_cell.angle_gamma   90.00
#
_symmetry.space_group_name_H-M   'P 1'
#
loop_
_entity.id
_entity.type
_entity.pdbx_description
1 polymer ?
#
loop_
_entity_poly.entity_id
_entity_poly.type
_entity_poly.pdbx_seq_one_letter_code
_entity_poly.pdbx_strand_id
1 'polypeptide(L)'
;MAWRNVYRPHARVDAPVLESSSWVGEMAVWMAEGAHQVVELTVHHVLGMGVPSQSLRSLAGPIWPENTPVHVRYGWWADDSGDFYGYVVSSKVLASERDVTFGHAVVLPVVYTMVGASMPMQSRQNRVWSDVTASYVAREIGSSFDFQTAVDTSAARFPSLMQRASDWEFLVDLANRVGYRLFVDGTTLWCVSRSTVMPTADGSIPTFWQYKAPGAVSSIREFTSTVGDTDPAGGVRSIYQTAGFNRSSGVTTAATFAMPRADVRGDPVRPVIRRQYDDRPAHDYDEAATLLAGDTVYLWAEARAVVNGDPRLRPGCVVDLRGDGIGAQNSGLWMVRSASHRIVVSHADPRQSEYTTTLVLGRDDAAALQLPVQPTFRRPSPTVLVSNRWRAQTVGSL
;
A
#
# COMPACT_ATOMS: atom_id res chain seq x y z
N MET A 1 -30.63 -8.23 7.52
CA MET A 1 -30.09 -6.89 7.87
C MET A 1 -29.62 -6.75 9.32
N ALA A 2 -29.64 -7.79 10.17
CA ALA A 2 -29.26 -7.67 11.59
C ALA A 2 -27.78 -7.30 11.83
N TRP A 3 -26.86 -7.69 10.95
CA TRP A 3 -25.43 -7.42 11.13
C TRP A 3 -25.08 -5.92 11.03
N ARG A 4 -25.74 -5.16 10.14
CA ARG A 4 -25.53 -3.69 10.02
C ARG A 4 -25.95 -2.91 11.26
N ASN A 5 -26.78 -3.48 12.14
CA ASN A 5 -27.13 -2.85 13.41
C ASN A 5 -26.03 -3.03 14.47
N VAL A 6 -25.17 -4.04 14.32
CA VAL A 6 -24.10 -4.39 15.27
C VAL A 6 -22.76 -3.80 14.82
N TYR A 7 -22.47 -3.80 13.50
CA TYR A 7 -21.20 -3.36 12.96
C TYR A 7 -21.29 -1.95 12.40
N ARG A 8 -20.57 -1.01 13.04
CA ARG A 8 -20.56 0.41 12.65
C ARG A 8 -19.13 0.81 12.33
N PRO A 9 -18.84 1.22 11.09
CA PRO A 9 -17.50 1.64 10.76
C PRO A 9 -17.13 2.85 11.61
N HIS A 10 -15.85 2.91 12.00
CA HIS A 10 -15.31 3.94 12.85
C HIS A 10 -14.01 4.48 12.25
N ALA A 11 -13.76 5.74 12.53
CA ALA A 11 -12.49 6.41 12.31
C ALA A 11 -12.26 7.32 13.52
N ARG A 12 -11.15 7.11 14.22
CA ARG A 12 -10.82 7.82 15.46
C ARG A 12 -9.38 8.32 15.37
N VAL A 13 -9.19 9.59 15.71
CA VAL A 13 -7.86 10.19 15.83
C VAL A 13 -7.38 10.03 17.26
N ASP A 14 -6.28 9.32 17.45
CA ASP A 14 -5.66 9.08 18.75
C ASP A 14 -4.58 10.13 19.07
N ALA A 15 -3.89 10.64 18.04
CA ALA A 15 -2.95 11.75 18.15
C ALA A 15 -3.05 12.64 16.90
N PRO A 16 -3.04 13.98 17.03
CA PRO A 16 -3.35 14.69 18.27
C PRO A 16 -4.80 14.39 18.70
N VAL A 17 -5.05 14.43 20.01
CA VAL A 17 -6.40 14.16 20.54
C VAL A 17 -7.36 15.25 20.04
N LEU A 18 -8.46 14.84 19.43
CA LEU A 18 -9.50 15.77 18.99
C LEU A 18 -10.16 16.45 20.19
N GLU A 19 -10.49 17.73 20.04
CA GLU A 19 -11.28 18.46 21.03
C GLU A 19 -12.67 17.84 21.17
N SER A 20 -13.31 17.97 22.33
CA SER A 20 -14.63 17.38 22.62
C SER A 20 -15.75 17.85 21.69
N SER A 21 -15.55 18.97 21.00
CA SER A 21 -16.46 19.57 20.01
C SER A 21 -16.15 19.15 18.57
N SER A 22 -15.25 18.18 18.36
CA SER A 22 -14.81 17.76 17.04
C SER A 22 -15.03 16.27 16.79
N TRP A 23 -15.36 15.89 15.56
CA TRP A 23 -15.49 14.49 15.14
C TRP A 23 -15.01 14.26 13.71
N VAL A 24 -14.68 13.01 13.39
CA VAL A 24 -14.35 12.59 12.03
C VAL A 24 -15.63 12.34 11.25
N GLY A 25 -15.77 12.97 10.07
CA GLY A 25 -16.89 12.76 9.16
C GLY A 25 -16.57 11.79 8.03
N GLU A 26 -15.43 11.98 7.37
CA GLU A 26 -14.99 11.13 6.25
C GLU A 26 -13.48 10.90 6.33
N MET A 27 -13.04 9.71 5.93
CA MET A 27 -11.63 9.38 5.77
C MET A 27 -11.41 8.54 4.52
N ALA A 28 -10.40 8.87 3.75
CA ALA A 28 -9.91 8.06 2.65
C ALA A 28 -8.41 7.74 2.86
N VAL A 29 -8.03 6.47 2.79
CA VAL A 29 -6.64 6.00 2.94
C VAL A 29 -6.21 5.31 1.66
N TRP A 30 -5.17 5.82 1.01
CA TRP A 30 -4.58 5.24 -0.20
C TRP A 30 -3.25 4.58 0.11
N MET A 31 -3.11 3.33 -0.31
CA MET A 31 -1.90 2.52 -0.18
C MET A 31 -1.61 1.85 -1.53
N ALA A 32 -0.39 1.97 -2.03
CA ALA A 32 0.04 1.32 -3.25
C ALA A 32 1.54 0.97 -3.19
N GLU A 33 1.94 -0.04 -3.96
CA GLU A 33 3.36 -0.35 -4.16
C GLU A 33 4.11 0.86 -4.73
N GLY A 34 5.26 1.20 -4.15
CA GLY A 34 6.12 2.30 -4.56
C GLY A 34 5.57 3.70 -4.24
N ALA A 35 4.40 3.81 -3.61
CA ALA A 35 3.81 5.08 -3.22
C ALA A 35 3.87 5.28 -1.70
N HIS A 36 3.98 6.53 -1.27
CA HIS A 36 3.67 6.85 0.12
C HIS A 36 2.20 6.54 0.41
N GLN A 37 1.92 6.11 1.64
CA GLN A 37 0.54 6.09 2.11
C GLN A 37 0.04 7.53 2.22
N VAL A 38 -1.16 7.80 1.72
CA VAL A 38 -1.79 9.12 1.78
C VAL A 38 -3.14 8.98 2.46
N VAL A 39 -3.53 9.96 3.26
CA VAL A 39 -4.86 10.02 3.89
C VAL A 39 -5.47 11.39 3.69
N GLU A 40 -6.73 11.42 3.29
CA GLU A 40 -7.59 12.60 3.41
C GLU A 40 -8.57 12.36 4.55
N LEU A 41 -8.60 13.28 5.52
CA LEU A 41 -9.45 13.20 6.70
C LEU A 41 -10.27 14.47 6.82
N THR A 42 -11.59 14.34 6.79
CA THR A 42 -12.52 15.42 7.07
C THR A 42 -12.89 15.40 8.54
N VAL A 43 -12.48 16.43 9.28
CA VAL A 43 -12.85 16.66 10.67
C VAL A 43 -13.84 17.82 10.73
N HIS A 44 -14.95 17.62 11.43
CA HIS A 44 -15.92 18.67 11.71
C HIS A 44 -15.61 19.26 13.08
N HIS A 45 -15.44 20.58 13.13
CA HIS A 45 -15.26 21.32 14.38
C HIS A 45 -16.52 22.13 14.69
N VAL A 46 -17.06 22.02 15.90
CA VAL A 46 -18.20 22.83 16.34
C VAL A 46 -17.71 24.07 17.07
N LEU A 47 -18.05 25.23 16.51
CA LEU A 47 -17.76 26.51 17.13
C LEU A 47 -18.97 26.99 17.93
N GLY A 48 -18.74 27.30 19.21
CA GLY A 48 -19.77 27.83 20.11
C GLY A 48 -20.30 29.20 19.64
N MET A 49 -21.58 29.48 19.89
CA MET A 49 -22.29 30.70 19.43
C MET A 49 -21.72 32.03 19.93
N GLY A 50 -20.75 32.01 20.86
CA GLY A 50 -20.10 33.21 21.41
C GLY A 50 -18.83 33.66 20.68
N VAL A 51 -18.35 32.93 19.66
CA VAL A 51 -17.09 33.24 18.98
C VAL A 51 -17.37 34.28 17.86
N PRO A 52 -16.87 35.53 17.96
CA PRO A 52 -17.13 36.55 16.96
C PRO A 52 -16.57 36.15 15.60
N SER A 53 -17.29 36.43 14.51
CA SER A 53 -16.88 36.05 13.15
C SER A 53 -15.54 36.65 12.70
N GLN A 54 -15.03 37.67 13.39
CA GLN A 54 -13.72 38.27 13.14
C GLN A 54 -12.56 37.45 13.75
N SER A 55 -12.79 36.66 14.80
CA SER A 55 -11.77 35.72 15.29
C SER A 55 -11.62 34.48 14.42
N LEU A 56 -12.49 34.28 13.41
CA LEU A 56 -12.28 33.28 12.34
C LEU A 56 -11.07 33.64 11.46
N ARG A 57 -10.70 34.93 11.33
CA ARG A 57 -9.59 35.37 10.47
C ARG A 57 -8.21 35.19 11.09
N SER A 58 -8.12 34.96 12.40
CA SER A 58 -6.86 34.75 13.12
C SER A 58 -6.69 33.33 13.64
N LEU A 59 -7.40 32.35 13.09
CA LEU A 59 -7.40 30.97 13.60
C LEU A 59 -6.08 30.23 13.28
N ALA A 60 -5.05 30.54 14.07
CA ALA A 60 -4.13 29.53 14.58
C ALA A 60 -4.80 28.67 15.69
N GLY A 61 -6.14 28.56 15.67
CA GLY A 61 -6.92 27.62 16.50
C GLY A 61 -6.83 26.19 15.93
N PRO A 62 -7.83 25.31 16.16
CA PRO A 62 -7.78 23.83 16.14
C PRO A 62 -7.34 23.14 14.83
N ILE A 63 -6.89 23.88 13.83
CA ILE A 63 -6.29 23.37 12.61
C ILE A 63 -4.86 22.91 12.93
N TRP A 64 -4.59 21.64 12.66
CA TRP A 64 -3.26 21.08 12.85
C TRP A 64 -2.26 21.73 11.88
N PRO A 65 -1.12 22.26 12.37
CA PRO A 65 -0.09 22.79 11.50
C PRO A 65 0.54 21.70 10.64
N GLU A 66 1.18 22.09 9.54
CA GLU A 66 1.99 21.19 8.73
C GLU A 66 3.04 20.48 9.60
N ASN A 67 3.33 19.23 9.26
CA ASN A 67 4.22 18.31 10.00
C ASN A 67 3.71 17.89 11.39
N THR A 68 2.46 18.17 11.75
CA THR A 68 1.84 17.59 12.95
C THR A 68 1.75 16.07 12.78
N PRO A 69 2.29 15.27 13.71
CA PRO A 69 2.17 13.82 13.66
C PRO A 69 0.73 13.41 13.98
N VAL A 70 0.17 12.54 13.14
CA VAL A 70 -1.19 12.03 13.28
C VAL A 70 -1.20 10.52 13.37
N HIS A 71 -1.98 9.99 14.32
CA HIS A 71 -2.34 8.58 14.43
C HIS A 71 -3.87 8.45 14.33
N VAL A 72 -4.33 7.75 13.31
CA VAL A 72 -5.76 7.47 13.08
C VAL A 72 -5.99 5.97 13.12
N ARG A 73 -6.94 5.51 13.94
CA ARG A 73 -7.43 4.13 13.96
C ARG A 73 -8.74 4.05 13.19
N TYR A 74 -8.89 3.05 12.33
CA TYR A 74 -10.06 2.90 11.48
C TYR A 74 -10.46 1.45 11.23
N GLY A 75 -11.75 1.16 11.06
CA GLY A 75 -12.22 -0.19 10.77
C GLY A 75 -13.71 -0.40 11.04
N TRP A 76 -14.16 -1.65 11.19
CA TRP A 76 -15.57 -1.96 11.49
C TRP A 76 -15.89 -1.97 13.00
N TRP A 77 -14.92 -2.28 13.85
CA TRP A 77 -15.02 -2.24 15.30
C TRP A 77 -13.64 -2.10 15.93
N ALA A 78 -13.56 -1.85 17.23
CA ALA A 78 -12.28 -1.55 17.90
C ALA A 78 -11.21 -2.64 17.69
N ASP A 79 -11.59 -3.90 17.76
CA ASP A 79 -10.69 -5.06 17.58
C ASP A 79 -10.37 -5.40 16.11
N ASP A 80 -11.15 -4.91 15.14
CA ASP A 80 -10.89 -5.03 13.69
C ASP A 80 -10.63 -3.64 13.13
N SER A 81 -9.44 -3.14 13.48
CA SER A 81 -9.00 -1.82 13.11
C SER A 81 -7.58 -1.85 12.53
N GLY A 82 -7.36 -0.96 11.58
CA GLY A 82 -6.06 -0.60 11.06
C GLY A 82 -5.61 0.71 11.68
N ASP A 83 -4.30 0.88 11.77
CA ASP A 83 -3.70 2.12 12.23
C ASP A 83 -3.02 2.82 11.05
N PHE A 84 -3.25 4.12 10.94
CA PHE A 84 -2.50 5.02 10.08
C PHE A 84 -1.62 5.91 10.95
N TYR A 85 -0.33 5.97 10.62
CA TYR A 85 0.63 6.87 11.24
C TYR A 85 1.23 7.76 10.15
N GLY A 86 1.15 9.08 10.33
CA GLY A 86 1.61 10.03 9.33
C GLY A 86 1.77 11.44 9.84
N TYR A 87 1.87 12.38 8.91
CA TYR A 87 2.05 13.80 9.19
C TYR A 87 1.10 14.62 8.33
N VAL A 88 0.56 15.70 8.88
CA VAL A 88 -0.23 16.68 8.13
C VAL A 88 0.67 17.37 7.11
N VAL A 89 0.28 17.34 5.84
CA VAL A 89 0.97 18.05 4.75
C VAL A 89 0.21 19.29 4.33
N SER A 90 -1.12 19.22 4.33
CA SER A 90 -1.95 20.39 4.07
C SER A 90 -3.29 20.28 4.78
N SER A 91 -3.93 21.43 5.00
CA SER A 91 -5.28 21.53 5.55
C SER A 91 -6.10 22.49 4.71
N LYS A 92 -7.32 22.11 4.36
CA LYS A 92 -8.27 22.93 3.61
C LYS A 92 -9.55 23.08 4.41
N VAL A 93 -9.87 24.33 4.75
CA VAL A 93 -11.15 24.67 5.38
C VAL A 93 -12.23 24.73 4.30
N LEU A 94 -13.29 23.95 4.47
CA LEU A 94 -14.47 23.98 3.59
C LEU A 94 -15.48 25.02 4.09
N ALA A 95 -16.44 25.40 3.24
CA ALA A 95 -17.46 26.37 3.61
C ALA A 95 -18.23 25.90 4.85
N SER A 96 -18.39 26.79 5.83
CA SER A 96 -19.13 26.51 7.06
C SER A 96 -20.62 26.73 6.82
N GLU A 97 -21.44 25.76 7.22
CA GLU A 97 -22.89 25.92 7.26
C GLU A 97 -23.38 25.98 8.71
N ARG A 98 -24.48 26.72 8.93
CA ARG A 98 -25.22 26.64 10.20
C ARG A 98 -26.09 25.40 10.13
N ASP A 99 -25.76 24.39 10.91
CA ASP A 99 -26.56 23.17 10.97
C ASP A 99 -27.63 23.32 12.05
N VAL A 100 -28.90 23.24 11.63
CA VAL A 100 -30.06 23.30 12.54
C VAL A 100 -30.05 22.11 13.51
N THR A 101 -29.49 20.97 13.09
CA THR A 101 -29.40 19.74 13.86
C THR A 101 -28.53 19.91 15.12
N PHE A 102 -27.55 20.82 15.08
CA PHE A 102 -26.64 21.12 16.19
C PHE A 102 -26.99 22.43 16.90
N GLY A 103 -28.28 22.78 17.00
CA GLY A 103 -28.72 23.96 17.75
C GLY A 103 -28.23 25.27 17.15
N HIS A 104 -28.15 25.35 15.82
CA HIS A 104 -27.61 26.48 15.06
C HIS A 104 -26.11 26.75 15.29
N ALA A 105 -25.38 25.79 15.85
CA ALA A 105 -23.93 25.89 15.92
C ALA A 105 -23.32 25.94 14.51
N VAL A 106 -22.19 26.64 14.40
CA VAL A 106 -21.43 26.69 13.16
C VAL A 106 -20.54 25.46 13.13
N VAL A 107 -20.79 24.58 12.17
CA VAL A 107 -19.95 23.41 11.91
C VAL A 107 -18.93 23.80 10.85
N LEU A 108 -17.65 23.65 11.18
CA LEU A 108 -16.53 23.95 10.29
C LEU A 108 -15.87 22.64 9.83
N PRO A 109 -16.15 22.17 8.60
CA PRO A 109 -15.45 21.03 8.05
C PRO A 109 -14.03 21.42 7.59
N VAL A 110 -13.02 20.68 8.04
CA VAL A 110 -11.61 20.84 7.66
C VAL A 110 -11.12 19.52 7.07
N VAL A 111 -10.59 19.57 5.85
CA VAL A 111 -9.98 18.43 5.16
C VAL A 111 -8.48 18.49 5.36
N TYR A 112 -7.92 17.48 6.03
CA TYR A 112 -6.48 17.31 6.19
C TYR A 112 -5.96 16.30 5.17
N THR A 113 -4.96 16.69 4.38
CA THR A 113 -4.16 15.76 3.59
C THR A 113 -2.92 15.39 4.39
N MET A 114 -2.75 14.10 4.63
CA MET A 114 -1.65 13.54 5.41
C MET A 114 -0.87 12.55 4.57
N VAL A 115 0.43 12.45 4.83
CA VAL A 115 1.32 11.45 4.25
C VAL A 115 1.82 10.54 5.36
N GLY A 116 1.93 9.24 5.10
CA GLY A 116 2.33 8.24 6.08
C GLY A 116 3.71 8.47 6.66
N ALA A 117 4.12 7.58 7.58
CA ALA A 117 5.36 7.73 8.35
C ALA A 117 6.62 7.94 7.48
N SER A 118 6.61 7.49 6.22
CA SER A 118 7.69 7.66 5.24
C SER A 118 7.86 9.08 4.68
N MET A 119 7.01 10.04 5.04
CA MET A 119 7.11 11.44 4.62
C MET A 119 8.53 12.04 4.79
N PRO A 120 9.28 11.84 5.90
CA PRO A 120 10.62 12.39 6.06
C PRO A 120 11.65 11.89 5.02
N MET A 121 11.35 10.77 4.35
CA MET A 121 12.21 10.20 3.30
C MET A 121 12.14 10.98 1.98
N GLN A 122 11.28 12.01 1.87
CA GLN A 122 11.18 12.88 0.70
C GLN A 122 12.33 13.89 0.58
N SER A 123 13.18 14.03 1.61
CA SER A 123 14.34 14.90 1.55
C SER A 123 15.36 14.39 0.51
N ARG A 124 15.85 15.27 -0.36
CA ARG A 124 16.88 14.93 -1.35
C ARG A 124 18.22 14.71 -0.67
N GLN A 125 18.89 13.62 -1.04
CA GLN A 125 20.21 13.27 -0.52
C GLN A 125 21.16 13.01 -1.69
N ASN A 126 22.43 13.39 -1.52
CA ASN A 126 23.49 13.06 -2.45
C ASN A 126 24.44 12.07 -1.76
N ARG A 127 24.29 10.78 -2.09
CA ARG A 127 25.10 9.70 -1.53
C ARG A 127 25.68 8.84 -2.64
N VAL A 128 26.87 8.33 -2.43
CA VAL A 128 27.47 7.32 -3.29
C VAL A 128 27.59 6.06 -2.46
N TRP A 129 27.00 4.99 -2.95
CA TRP A 129 27.05 3.67 -2.35
C TRP A 129 28.03 2.83 -3.16
N SER A 130 29.02 2.22 -2.51
CA SER A 130 30.05 1.44 -3.20
C SER A 130 30.03 0.01 -2.73
N ASP A 131 29.97 -0.91 -3.69
CA ASP A 131 30.10 -2.35 -3.47
C ASP A 131 29.03 -2.96 -2.53
N VAL A 132 27.80 -2.45 -2.63
CA VAL A 132 26.66 -2.78 -1.75
C VAL A 132 25.57 -3.59 -2.47
N THR A 133 24.74 -4.33 -1.72
CA THR A 133 23.53 -4.97 -2.25
C THR A 133 22.31 -4.06 -2.08
N ALA A 134 21.26 -4.27 -2.89
CA ALA A 134 20.00 -3.55 -2.72
C ALA A 134 19.41 -3.72 -1.32
N SER A 135 19.49 -4.93 -0.77
CA SER A 135 18.98 -5.24 0.56
C SER A 135 19.71 -4.48 1.66
N TYR A 136 21.02 -4.28 1.53
CA TYR A 136 21.81 -3.49 2.47
C TYR A 136 21.39 -2.02 2.45
N VAL A 137 21.28 -1.42 1.26
CA VAL A 137 20.86 -0.03 1.09
C VAL A 137 19.47 0.22 1.68
N ALA A 138 18.51 -0.67 1.43
CA ALA A 138 17.16 -0.56 1.98
C ALA A 138 17.14 -0.63 3.51
N ARG A 139 17.95 -1.53 4.12
CA ARG A 139 18.08 -1.62 5.58
C ARG A 139 18.74 -0.38 6.18
N GLU A 140 19.80 0.12 5.56
CA GLU A 140 20.54 1.29 6.02
C GLU A 140 19.66 2.55 5.99
N ILE A 141 18.99 2.80 4.86
CA ILE A 141 18.05 3.92 4.72
C ILE A 141 16.91 3.77 5.74
N GLY A 142 16.26 2.61 5.83
CA GLY A 142 15.19 2.39 6.81
C GLY A 142 15.63 2.63 8.25
N SER A 143 16.82 2.14 8.62
CA SER A 143 17.38 2.32 9.97
C SER A 143 17.68 3.80 10.28
N SER A 144 18.10 4.60 9.29
CA SER A 144 18.35 6.03 9.47
C SER A 144 17.10 6.86 9.85
N PHE A 145 15.90 6.31 9.58
CA PHE A 145 14.61 6.87 9.96
C PHE A 145 13.95 6.13 11.14
N ASP A 146 14.70 5.28 11.86
CA ASP A 146 14.22 4.44 12.96
C ASP A 146 13.04 3.53 12.57
N PHE A 147 13.03 3.04 11.32
CA PHE A 147 12.05 2.07 10.86
C PHE A 147 12.52 0.65 11.15
N GLN A 148 11.56 -0.24 11.38
CA GLN A 148 11.80 -1.67 11.29
C GLN A 148 11.86 -2.05 9.81
N THR A 149 12.79 -2.91 9.41
CA THR A 149 12.99 -3.23 7.99
C THR A 149 12.72 -4.70 7.71
N ALA A 150 11.69 -5.00 6.92
CA ALA A 150 11.38 -6.32 6.36
C ALA A 150 11.92 -6.39 4.93
N VAL A 151 13.18 -6.79 4.78
CA VAL A 151 13.91 -6.73 3.51
C VAL A 151 14.43 -8.12 3.15
N ASP A 152 13.99 -8.64 2.01
CA ASP A 152 14.48 -9.90 1.47
C ASP A 152 15.97 -9.77 1.06
N THR A 153 16.71 -10.87 1.13
CA THR A 153 18.11 -10.89 0.72
C THR A 153 18.23 -10.81 -0.80
N SER A 154 19.03 -9.85 -1.29
CA SER A 154 19.30 -9.68 -2.72
C SER A 154 20.71 -10.15 -3.05
N ALA A 155 20.85 -10.95 -4.11
CA ALA A 155 22.14 -11.34 -4.68
C ALA A 155 22.76 -10.21 -5.54
N ALA A 156 21.95 -9.25 -6.00
CA ALA A 156 22.43 -8.17 -6.86
C ALA A 156 23.36 -7.22 -6.10
N ARG A 157 24.59 -7.07 -6.60
CA ARG A 157 25.66 -6.28 -5.98
C ARG A 157 26.06 -5.15 -6.90
N PHE A 158 25.93 -3.93 -6.42
CA PHE A 158 26.21 -2.74 -7.21
C PHE A 158 27.61 -2.21 -6.87
N PRO A 159 28.56 -2.20 -7.82
CA PRO A 159 29.90 -1.63 -7.59
C PRO A 159 29.83 -0.15 -7.21
N SER A 160 28.89 0.58 -7.82
CA SER A 160 28.60 1.97 -7.49
C SER A 160 27.13 2.30 -7.77
N LEU A 161 26.43 2.86 -6.80
CA LEU A 161 25.14 3.51 -6.96
C LEU A 161 25.28 4.97 -6.55
N MET A 162 24.86 5.87 -7.42
CA MET A 162 24.79 7.28 -7.09
C MET A 162 23.33 7.68 -6.84
N GLN A 163 23.05 8.12 -5.62
CA GLN A 163 21.77 8.70 -5.24
C GLN A 163 21.80 10.21 -5.50
N ARG A 164 20.86 10.71 -6.30
CA ARG A 164 20.62 12.14 -6.59
C ARG A 164 19.15 12.55 -6.39
N ALA A 165 18.40 11.71 -5.70
CA ALA A 165 16.96 11.82 -5.51
C ALA A 165 16.63 11.76 -4.01
N SER A 166 15.35 11.84 -3.67
CA SER A 166 14.94 11.56 -2.29
C SER A 166 15.25 10.12 -1.89
N ASP A 167 15.38 9.85 -0.59
CA ASP A 167 15.57 8.48 -0.09
C ASP A 167 14.42 7.57 -0.54
N TRP A 168 13.18 8.09 -0.58
CA TRP A 168 12.03 7.33 -1.07
C TRP A 168 12.13 7.00 -2.56
N GLU A 169 12.29 8.00 -3.43
CA GLU A 169 12.40 7.80 -4.89
C GLU A 169 13.54 6.83 -5.24
N PHE A 170 14.70 6.99 -4.57
CA PHE A 170 15.84 6.11 -4.76
C PHE A 170 15.54 4.66 -4.37
N LEU A 171 14.82 4.43 -3.26
CA LEU A 171 14.39 3.08 -2.88
C LEU A 171 13.37 2.50 -3.86
N VAL A 172 12.44 3.31 -4.39
CA VAL A 172 11.48 2.87 -5.41
C VAL A 172 12.21 2.41 -6.66
N ASP A 173 13.16 3.21 -7.16
CA ASP A 173 13.96 2.88 -8.34
C ASP A 173 14.81 1.62 -8.11
N LEU A 174 15.43 1.51 -6.93
CA LEU A 174 16.23 0.36 -6.56
C LEU A 174 15.37 -0.91 -6.45
N ALA A 175 14.20 -0.83 -5.83
CA ALA A 175 13.25 -1.93 -5.71
C ALA A 175 12.73 -2.37 -7.08
N ASN A 176 12.38 -1.42 -7.96
CA ASN A 176 12.01 -1.71 -9.34
C ASN A 176 13.13 -2.46 -10.08
N ARG A 177 14.38 -2.02 -9.91
CA ARG A 177 15.54 -2.62 -10.58
C ARG A 177 15.83 -4.07 -10.18
N VAL A 178 15.53 -4.46 -8.93
CA VAL A 178 15.78 -5.82 -8.41
C VAL A 178 14.51 -6.69 -8.30
N GLY A 179 13.34 -6.15 -8.65
CA GLY A 179 12.08 -6.89 -8.63
C GLY A 179 11.43 -6.98 -7.25
N TYR A 180 11.67 -5.99 -6.40
CA TYR A 180 11.06 -5.91 -5.09
C TYR A 180 9.81 -5.02 -5.11
N ARG A 181 8.88 -5.33 -4.21
CA ARG A 181 7.75 -4.48 -3.83
C ARG A 181 8.21 -3.65 -2.64
N LEU A 182 8.08 -2.32 -2.78
CA LEU A 182 8.36 -1.37 -1.73
C LEU A 182 7.04 -0.79 -1.22
N PHE A 183 6.80 -0.81 0.08
CA PHE A 183 5.75 -0.03 0.72
C PHE A 183 6.07 0.14 2.22
N VAL A 184 5.32 1.00 2.89
CA VAL A 184 5.46 1.24 4.33
C VAL A 184 4.11 0.99 5.00
N ASP A 185 4.14 0.23 6.08
CA ASP A 185 2.99 -0.04 6.94
C ASP A 185 3.35 0.36 8.38
N GLY A 186 2.71 1.42 8.88
CA GLY A 186 3.14 2.13 10.07
C GLY A 186 4.60 2.57 9.96
N THR A 187 5.47 2.06 10.84
CA THR A 187 6.92 2.30 10.81
C THR A 187 7.73 1.09 10.37
N THR A 188 7.11 0.19 9.60
CA THR A 188 7.79 -0.95 8.99
C THR A 188 7.98 -0.72 7.50
N LEU A 189 9.23 -0.70 7.05
CA LEU A 189 9.61 -0.66 5.65
C LEU A 189 9.65 -2.06 5.08
N TRP A 190 8.77 -2.33 4.12
CA TRP A 190 8.72 -3.61 3.42
C TRP A 190 9.40 -3.48 2.06
N CYS A 191 10.42 -4.30 1.84
CA CYS A 191 11.15 -4.40 0.58
C CYS A 191 11.35 -5.88 0.25
N VAL A 192 10.29 -6.50 -0.27
CA VAL A 192 10.18 -7.96 -0.45
C VAL A 192 10.04 -8.32 -1.92
N SER A 193 10.41 -9.54 -2.32
CA SER A 193 10.32 -9.97 -3.70
C SER A 193 8.89 -9.93 -4.25
N ARG A 194 8.71 -9.40 -5.47
CA ARG A 194 7.45 -9.45 -6.23
C ARG A 194 6.94 -10.86 -6.47
N SER A 195 7.85 -11.85 -6.45
CA SER A 195 7.54 -13.26 -6.65
C SER A 195 7.00 -13.97 -5.41
N THR A 196 6.84 -13.25 -4.29
CA THR A 196 6.30 -13.82 -3.06
C THR A 196 5.00 -13.14 -2.70
N VAL A 197 4.24 -13.78 -1.82
CA VAL A 197 3.01 -13.24 -1.25
C VAL A 197 3.22 -12.99 0.22
N MET A 198 2.73 -11.86 0.72
CA MET A 198 2.86 -11.57 2.16
C MET A 198 1.65 -12.09 2.93
N PRO A 199 1.89 -12.85 4.01
CA PRO A 199 0.82 -13.21 4.91
C PRO A 199 0.21 -11.98 5.60
N THR A 200 -1.08 -12.06 5.88
CA THR A 200 -1.78 -11.15 6.80
C THR A 200 -1.29 -11.35 8.23
N ALA A 201 -1.52 -10.35 9.09
CA ALA A 201 -0.95 -10.37 10.42
C ALA A 201 -1.51 -11.44 11.37
N ASP A 202 -2.73 -11.87 11.09
CA ASP A 202 -3.42 -12.94 11.78
C ASP A 202 -3.31 -14.28 11.02
N GLY A 203 -2.62 -14.31 9.87
CA GLY A 203 -2.54 -15.47 8.98
C GLY A 203 -3.85 -15.80 8.25
N SER A 204 -4.91 -15.03 8.45
CA SER A 204 -6.21 -15.28 7.81
C SER A 204 -6.33 -14.55 6.48
N ILE A 205 -6.98 -15.16 5.50
CA ILE A 205 -7.16 -14.55 4.18
C ILE A 205 -8.54 -13.88 4.12
N PRO A 206 -8.63 -12.54 3.99
CA PRO A 206 -9.90 -11.87 3.78
C PRO A 206 -10.64 -12.49 2.60
N THR A 207 -11.88 -12.91 2.81
CA THR A 207 -12.70 -13.58 1.79
C THR A 207 -13.93 -12.74 1.49
N PHE A 208 -14.15 -12.42 0.21
CA PHE A 208 -15.32 -11.67 -0.24
C PHE A 208 -16.16 -12.48 -1.23
N TRP A 209 -17.48 -12.33 -1.13
CA TRP A 209 -18.46 -13.07 -1.91
C TRP A 209 -19.31 -12.14 -2.78
N GLN A 210 -19.56 -12.55 -4.01
CA GLN A 210 -20.57 -11.97 -4.89
C GLN A 210 -21.65 -12.99 -5.23
N TYR A 211 -22.84 -12.81 -4.64
CA TYR A 211 -24.00 -13.64 -4.91
C TYR A 211 -24.88 -13.02 -6.00
N LYS A 212 -25.45 -13.85 -6.89
CA LYS A 212 -26.48 -13.45 -7.87
C LYS A 212 -27.91 -13.65 -7.37
N ALA A 213 -28.09 -14.31 -6.21
CA ALA A 213 -29.40 -14.63 -5.67
C ALA A 213 -30.08 -13.40 -5.03
N PRO A 214 -31.38 -13.14 -5.29
CA PRO A 214 -32.12 -12.08 -4.62
C PRO A 214 -32.09 -12.24 -3.09
N GLY A 215 -31.80 -11.16 -2.38
CA GLY A 215 -31.75 -11.14 -0.91
C GLY A 215 -30.44 -11.63 -0.28
N ALA A 216 -29.53 -12.22 -1.06
CA ALA A 216 -28.18 -12.53 -0.60
C ALA A 216 -27.35 -11.25 -0.50
N VAL A 217 -26.56 -11.12 0.57
CA VAL A 217 -25.72 -9.93 0.80
C VAL A 217 -24.35 -10.19 0.19
N SER A 218 -24.05 -9.52 -0.90
CA SER A 218 -22.71 -9.52 -1.51
C SER A 218 -21.78 -8.58 -0.76
N SER A 219 -20.56 -9.04 -0.50
CA SER A 219 -19.48 -8.20 0.02
C SER A 219 -18.58 -7.64 -1.08
N ILE A 220 -18.66 -8.20 -2.29
CA ILE A 220 -18.13 -7.59 -3.52
C ILE A 220 -19.25 -6.79 -4.17
N ARG A 221 -19.01 -5.49 -4.40
CA ARG A 221 -19.96 -4.55 -5.00
C ARG A 221 -19.74 -4.40 -6.49
N GLU A 222 -18.48 -4.23 -6.88
CA GLU A 222 -18.05 -4.11 -8.26
C GLU A 222 -16.84 -5.02 -8.49
N PHE A 223 -16.77 -5.63 -9.66
CA PHE A 223 -15.62 -6.42 -10.08
C PHE A 223 -15.44 -6.32 -11.59
N THR A 224 -14.23 -6.00 -12.02
CA THR A 224 -13.82 -5.98 -13.42
C THR A 224 -12.42 -6.58 -13.51
N SER A 225 -12.25 -7.64 -14.30
CA SER A 225 -10.92 -8.20 -14.59
C SER A 225 -10.52 -7.92 -16.03
N THR A 226 -9.22 -7.76 -16.22
CA THR A 226 -8.58 -7.66 -17.52
C THR A 226 -7.57 -8.80 -17.60
N VAL A 227 -7.87 -9.75 -18.48
CA VAL A 227 -7.04 -10.93 -18.74
C VAL A 227 -6.92 -11.04 -20.25
N GLY A 228 -5.72 -10.86 -20.79
CA GLY A 228 -5.54 -10.91 -22.23
C GLY A 228 -4.08 -10.96 -22.68
N ASP A 229 -3.89 -11.55 -23.87
CA ASP A 229 -2.59 -11.74 -24.52
C ASP A 229 -1.98 -10.44 -25.06
N THR A 230 -2.81 -9.41 -25.24
CA THR A 230 -2.47 -8.11 -25.83
C THR A 230 -2.86 -6.95 -24.91
N ASP A 231 -2.98 -7.20 -23.61
CA ASP A 231 -3.42 -6.20 -22.63
C ASP A 231 -2.39 -5.04 -22.54
N PRO A 232 -2.82 -3.76 -22.49
CA PRO A 232 -1.94 -2.62 -22.22
C PRO A 232 -1.04 -2.79 -20.98
N ALA A 233 -1.46 -3.57 -19.98
CA ALA A 233 -0.64 -3.94 -18.82
C ALA A 233 0.03 -5.32 -18.92
N GLY A 234 -0.45 -6.19 -19.82
CA GLY A 234 -0.10 -7.62 -19.92
C GLY A 234 1.35 -7.92 -20.29
N GLY A 235 2.11 -6.89 -20.64
CA GLY A 235 3.52 -6.98 -20.97
C GLY A 235 3.76 -7.74 -22.26
N VAL A 236 4.73 -7.28 -23.05
CA VAL A 236 5.23 -8.08 -24.17
C VAL A 236 5.76 -9.40 -23.60
N ARG A 237 5.12 -10.52 -23.96
CA ARG A 237 5.56 -11.89 -23.64
C ARG A 237 6.99 -12.08 -24.11
N SER A 238 7.93 -11.92 -23.21
CA SER A 238 9.34 -11.94 -23.56
C SER A 238 10.13 -12.89 -22.70
N ILE A 239 11.04 -13.61 -23.35
CA ILE A 239 12.18 -14.21 -22.67
C ILE A 239 13.16 -13.08 -22.45
N TYR A 240 13.54 -12.86 -21.20
CA TYR A 240 14.58 -11.91 -20.85
C TYR A 240 15.92 -12.64 -20.82
N GLN A 241 16.89 -12.10 -21.53
CA GLN A 241 18.23 -12.65 -21.60
C GLN A 241 19.22 -11.54 -21.27
N THR A 242 20.22 -11.87 -20.46
CA THR A 242 21.38 -11.01 -20.25
C THR A 242 22.64 -11.85 -20.25
N ALA A 243 23.75 -11.24 -20.61
CA ALA A 243 25.07 -11.85 -20.55
C ALA A 243 25.96 -10.97 -19.68
N GLY A 244 26.38 -11.50 -18.55
CA GLY A 244 27.40 -10.88 -17.71
C GLY A 244 28.78 -11.27 -18.21
N PHE A 245 29.66 -10.31 -18.45
CA PHE A 245 31.08 -10.59 -18.69
C PHE A 245 31.87 -10.34 -17.43
N ASN A 246 32.41 -11.42 -16.85
CA ASN A 246 33.26 -11.32 -15.68
C ASN A 246 34.70 -10.98 -16.13
N ARG A 247 35.16 -9.76 -15.81
CA ARG A 247 36.49 -9.28 -16.21
C ARG A 247 37.65 -10.02 -15.55
N SER A 248 37.47 -10.57 -14.35
CA SER A 248 38.57 -11.26 -13.64
C SER A 248 38.76 -12.68 -14.15
N SER A 249 37.69 -13.37 -14.53
CA SER A 249 37.75 -14.73 -15.09
C SER A 249 37.77 -14.78 -16.62
N GLY A 250 37.38 -13.70 -17.30
CA GLY A 250 37.22 -13.65 -18.76
C GLY A 250 36.04 -14.48 -19.28
N VAL A 251 35.14 -14.92 -18.40
CA VAL A 251 34.00 -15.77 -18.74
C VAL A 251 32.75 -14.92 -18.95
N THR A 252 32.02 -15.21 -20.03
CA THR A 252 30.67 -14.69 -20.26
C THR A 252 29.64 -15.65 -19.69
N THR A 253 28.87 -15.21 -18.70
CA THR A 253 27.77 -15.97 -18.11
C THR A 253 26.45 -15.45 -18.66
N ALA A 254 25.77 -16.27 -19.45
CA ALA A 254 24.41 -15.96 -19.91
C ALA A 254 23.39 -16.37 -18.86
N ALA A 255 22.50 -15.45 -18.50
CA ALA A 255 21.29 -15.76 -17.74
C ALA A 255 20.08 -15.57 -18.64
N THR A 256 19.15 -16.52 -18.58
CA THR A 256 17.86 -16.43 -19.24
C THR A 256 16.80 -16.56 -18.17
N PHE A 257 15.86 -15.62 -18.17
CA PHE A 257 14.70 -15.63 -17.30
C PHE A 257 13.44 -15.58 -18.17
N ALA A 258 12.55 -16.53 -17.96
CA ALA A 258 11.21 -16.52 -18.52
C ALA A 258 10.25 -16.96 -17.43
N MET A 259 9.25 -16.14 -17.17
CA MET A 259 8.20 -16.49 -16.23
C MET A 259 7.30 -17.55 -16.86
N PRO A 260 7.09 -18.72 -16.22
CA PRO A 260 6.08 -19.66 -16.68
C PRO A 260 4.72 -18.98 -16.59
N ARG A 261 3.92 -19.08 -17.65
CA ARG A 261 2.54 -18.59 -17.70
C ARG A 261 1.67 -19.66 -18.33
N ALA A 262 0.45 -19.80 -17.83
CA ALA A 262 -0.59 -20.55 -18.50
C ALA A 262 -1.70 -19.62 -18.98
N ASP A 263 -2.40 -20.04 -20.04
CA ASP A 263 -3.59 -19.34 -20.51
C ASP A 263 -4.81 -19.63 -19.62
N VAL A 264 -5.98 -19.11 -20.00
CA VAL A 264 -7.24 -19.33 -19.29
C VAL A 264 -7.64 -20.82 -19.22
N ARG A 265 -7.08 -21.67 -20.08
CA ARG A 265 -7.31 -23.13 -20.10
C ARG A 265 -6.27 -23.89 -19.28
N GLY A 266 -5.24 -23.21 -18.77
CA GLY A 266 -4.12 -23.84 -18.07
C GLY A 266 -3.04 -24.39 -19.00
N ASP A 267 -3.09 -24.09 -20.30
CA ASP A 267 -2.07 -24.54 -21.25
C ASP A 267 -0.81 -23.65 -21.12
N PRO A 268 0.40 -24.24 -21.05
CA PRO A 268 1.63 -23.46 -20.92
C PRO A 268 1.88 -22.63 -22.18
N VAL A 269 1.99 -21.31 -22.02
CA VAL A 269 2.20 -20.39 -23.13
C VAL A 269 3.68 -20.07 -23.27
N ARG A 270 4.26 -20.34 -24.45
CA ARG A 270 5.66 -20.01 -24.73
C ARG A 270 5.79 -18.54 -25.18
N PRO A 271 6.73 -17.78 -24.62
CA PRO A 271 7.03 -16.43 -25.10
C PRO A 271 7.60 -16.47 -26.52
N VAL A 272 7.08 -15.59 -27.38
CA VAL A 272 7.48 -15.49 -28.79
C VAL A 272 8.62 -14.47 -28.97
N ILE A 273 8.67 -13.45 -28.11
CA ILE A 273 9.64 -12.36 -28.21
C ILE A 273 10.82 -12.65 -27.28
N ARG A 274 12.03 -12.27 -27.68
CA ARG A 274 13.22 -12.27 -26.82
C ARG A 274 13.67 -10.83 -26.63
N ARG A 275 13.95 -10.45 -25.38
CA ARG A 275 14.56 -9.18 -25.00
C ARG A 275 15.94 -9.47 -24.46
N GLN A 276 16.96 -8.89 -25.08
CA GLN A 276 18.34 -8.99 -24.65
C GLN A 276 18.76 -7.67 -23.99
N TYR A 277 19.36 -7.74 -22.81
CA TYR A 277 19.95 -6.60 -22.13
C TYR A 277 21.47 -6.65 -22.23
N ASP A 278 22.02 -5.64 -22.89
CA ASP A 278 23.47 -5.46 -23.08
C ASP A 278 24.09 -4.55 -22.00
N ASP A 279 23.27 -3.84 -21.22
CA ASP A 279 23.67 -2.76 -20.31
C ASP A 279 23.71 -3.14 -18.82
N ARG A 280 23.45 -4.42 -18.49
CA ARG A 280 23.41 -4.92 -17.11
C ARG A 280 24.53 -5.91 -16.84
N PRO A 281 25.77 -5.44 -16.57
CA PRO A 281 26.84 -6.35 -16.17
C PRO A 281 26.46 -7.01 -14.83
N ALA A 282 26.58 -8.33 -14.80
CA ALA A 282 26.44 -9.15 -13.61
C ALA A 282 27.71 -9.99 -13.44
N HIS A 283 28.11 -10.23 -12.20
CA HIS A 283 29.32 -10.99 -11.88
C HIS A 283 29.07 -12.51 -11.92
N ASP A 284 27.84 -12.92 -11.62
CA ASP A 284 27.40 -14.30 -11.57
C ASP A 284 25.95 -14.46 -12.08
N TYR A 285 25.49 -15.72 -12.12
CA TYR A 285 24.17 -16.08 -12.61
C TYR A 285 23.03 -15.59 -11.70
N ASP A 286 23.22 -15.59 -10.39
CA ASP A 286 22.17 -15.26 -9.42
C ASP A 286 21.89 -13.76 -9.40
N GLU A 287 22.94 -12.94 -9.49
CA GLU A 287 22.84 -11.50 -9.71
C GLU A 287 22.11 -11.20 -11.03
N ALA A 288 22.52 -11.86 -12.12
CA ALA A 288 21.90 -11.68 -13.43
C ALA A 288 20.40 -12.04 -13.40
N ALA A 289 20.05 -13.18 -12.79
CA ALA A 289 18.68 -13.63 -12.63
C ALA A 289 17.85 -12.62 -11.80
N THR A 290 18.41 -12.07 -10.73
CA THR A 290 17.76 -11.05 -9.89
C THR A 290 17.46 -9.77 -10.67
N LEU A 291 18.42 -9.30 -11.48
CA LEU A 291 18.23 -8.11 -12.31
C LEU A 291 17.21 -8.34 -13.44
N LEU A 292 17.15 -9.55 -14.00
CA LEU A 292 16.13 -9.90 -15.01
C LEU A 292 14.73 -10.04 -14.39
N ALA A 293 14.64 -10.59 -13.19
CA ALA A 293 13.41 -10.65 -12.41
C ALA A 293 12.81 -9.26 -12.17
N GLY A 294 13.65 -8.23 -11.98
CA GLY A 294 13.21 -6.84 -11.80
C GLY A 294 12.34 -6.27 -12.91
N ASP A 295 12.63 -6.64 -14.15
CA ASP A 295 11.91 -6.16 -15.32
C ASP A 295 10.67 -7.00 -15.65
N THR A 296 10.46 -8.10 -14.92
CA THR A 296 9.33 -8.99 -15.17
C THR A 296 8.06 -8.49 -14.50
N VAL A 297 6.98 -8.45 -15.28
CA VAL A 297 5.62 -8.27 -14.76
C VAL A 297 5.14 -9.62 -14.21
N TYR A 298 5.29 -9.81 -12.89
CA TYR A 298 4.84 -11.01 -12.19
C TYR A 298 3.33 -11.16 -12.20
N LEU A 299 2.63 -10.06 -11.93
CA LEU A 299 1.17 -10.03 -11.83
C LEU A 299 0.58 -9.46 -13.11
N TRP A 300 0.44 -10.29 -14.12
CA TRP A 300 0.01 -9.86 -15.45
C TRP A 300 -1.51 -9.91 -15.63
N ALA A 301 -2.22 -10.75 -14.88
CA ALA A 301 -3.67 -10.74 -14.85
C ALA A 301 -4.11 -9.71 -13.80
N GLU A 302 -4.83 -8.67 -14.23
CA GLU A 302 -5.22 -7.56 -13.39
C GLU A 302 -6.73 -7.58 -13.12
N ALA A 303 -7.14 -7.10 -11.95
CA ALA A 303 -8.53 -6.85 -11.67
C ALA A 303 -8.72 -5.62 -10.78
N ARG A 304 -9.87 -5.00 -10.90
CA ARG A 304 -10.37 -3.96 -9.99
C ARG A 304 -11.60 -4.48 -9.28
N ALA A 305 -11.60 -4.38 -7.96
CA ALA A 305 -12.72 -4.79 -7.12
C ALA A 305 -13.10 -3.68 -6.15
N VAL A 306 -14.40 -3.47 -5.91
CA VAL A 306 -14.89 -2.65 -4.80
C VAL A 306 -15.55 -3.60 -3.81
N VAL A 307 -15.00 -3.70 -2.60
CA VAL A 307 -15.45 -4.62 -1.56
C VAL A 307 -15.90 -3.86 -0.31
N ASN A 308 -16.58 -4.57 0.60
CA ASN A 308 -16.76 -4.08 1.96
C ASN A 308 -15.39 -3.85 2.59
N GLY A 309 -15.29 -2.81 3.42
CA GLY A 309 -14.01 -2.45 4.02
C GLY A 309 -13.40 -3.58 4.85
N ASP A 310 -12.08 -3.70 4.85
CA ASP A 310 -11.33 -4.58 5.74
C ASP A 310 -9.94 -3.95 5.95
N PRO A 311 -9.59 -3.54 7.18
CA PRO A 311 -8.37 -2.78 7.43
C PRO A 311 -7.09 -3.58 7.14
N ARG A 312 -7.18 -4.91 7.04
CA ARG A 312 -6.04 -5.79 6.75
C ARG A 312 -5.62 -5.75 5.29
N LEU A 313 -6.45 -5.17 4.40
CA LEU A 313 -6.15 -5.06 2.98
C LEU A 313 -5.08 -3.98 2.75
N ARG A 314 -3.88 -4.44 2.40
CA ARG A 314 -2.69 -3.63 2.08
C ARG A 314 -1.95 -4.23 0.88
N PRO A 315 -1.10 -3.45 0.20
CA PRO A 315 -0.27 -3.97 -0.90
C PRO A 315 0.49 -5.24 -0.49
N GLY A 316 0.59 -6.21 -1.40
CA GLY A 316 1.24 -7.51 -1.25
C GLY A 316 0.50 -8.57 -0.44
N CYS A 317 -0.62 -8.25 0.21
CA CYS A 317 -1.46 -9.25 0.89
C CYS A 317 -2.38 -10.00 -0.09
N VAL A 318 -2.89 -11.16 0.33
CA VAL A 318 -3.86 -11.95 -0.46
C VAL A 318 -5.28 -11.63 -0.05
N VAL A 319 -6.18 -11.69 -1.02
CA VAL A 319 -7.61 -11.73 -0.83
C VAL A 319 -8.20 -12.92 -1.59
N ASP A 320 -9.20 -13.59 -1.03
CA ASP A 320 -9.96 -14.64 -1.70
C ASP A 320 -11.29 -14.07 -2.21
N LEU A 321 -11.50 -14.06 -3.53
CA LEU A 321 -12.73 -13.60 -4.15
C LEU A 321 -13.56 -14.78 -4.61
N ARG A 322 -14.84 -14.83 -4.23
CA ARG A 322 -15.71 -15.97 -4.51
C ARG A 322 -17.07 -15.54 -5.04
N GLY A 323 -17.73 -16.48 -5.71
CA GLY A 323 -19.14 -16.42 -6.05
C GLY A 323 -19.42 -16.30 -7.55
N ASP A 324 -20.62 -16.71 -7.94
CA ASP A 324 -21.04 -16.79 -9.34
C ASP A 324 -21.16 -15.41 -10.03
N GLY A 325 -21.13 -14.34 -9.23
CA GLY A 325 -21.08 -12.93 -9.66
C GLY A 325 -19.88 -12.60 -10.55
N ILE A 326 -18.68 -13.05 -10.14
CA ILE A 326 -17.41 -12.69 -10.77
C ILE A 326 -16.96 -13.68 -11.86
N GLY A 327 -17.59 -14.86 -11.93
CA GLY A 327 -17.20 -15.95 -12.83
C GLY A 327 -16.16 -16.89 -12.21
N ALA A 328 -16.19 -18.17 -12.62
CA ALA A 328 -15.36 -19.22 -12.04
C ALA A 328 -13.86 -18.97 -12.24
N GLN A 329 -13.46 -18.44 -13.39
CA GLN A 329 -12.07 -18.11 -13.73
C GLN A 329 -11.49 -16.97 -12.88
N ASN A 330 -12.34 -16.04 -12.43
CA ASN A 330 -11.92 -14.91 -11.60
C ASN A 330 -12.01 -15.21 -10.10
N SER A 331 -12.59 -16.35 -9.73
CA SER A 331 -12.70 -16.78 -8.34
C SER A 331 -11.35 -17.29 -7.81
N GLY A 332 -11.15 -17.23 -6.51
CA GLY A 332 -9.93 -17.68 -5.81
C GLY A 332 -9.05 -16.53 -5.34
N LEU A 333 -7.79 -16.86 -5.07
CA LEU A 333 -6.81 -15.95 -4.47
C LEU A 333 -6.32 -14.88 -5.45
N TRP A 334 -6.24 -13.64 -5.00
CA TRP A 334 -5.66 -12.51 -5.72
C TRP A 334 -4.68 -11.78 -4.81
N MET A 335 -3.59 -11.25 -5.36
CA MET A 335 -2.70 -10.38 -4.59
C MET A 335 -3.13 -8.92 -4.74
N VAL A 336 -3.18 -8.18 -3.63
CA VAL A 336 -3.48 -6.76 -3.60
C VAL A 336 -2.25 -5.96 -4.04
N ARG A 337 -2.38 -5.12 -5.06
CA ARG A 337 -1.32 -4.19 -5.52
C ARG A 337 -1.51 -2.79 -4.96
N SER A 338 -2.76 -2.38 -4.84
CA SER A 338 -3.14 -1.16 -4.13
C SER A 338 -4.50 -1.33 -3.46
N ALA A 339 -4.69 -0.58 -2.38
CA ALA A 339 -5.91 -0.52 -1.62
C ALA A 339 -6.26 0.94 -1.32
N SER A 340 -7.51 1.31 -1.57
CA SER A 340 -8.09 2.60 -1.23
C SER A 340 -9.26 2.37 -0.30
N HIS A 341 -9.07 2.64 0.99
CA HIS A 341 -10.11 2.57 2.01
C HIS A 341 -10.89 3.87 2.02
N ARG A 342 -12.21 3.81 2.04
CA ARG A 342 -13.09 4.98 2.19
C ARG A 342 -14.09 4.71 3.29
N ILE A 343 -14.09 5.57 4.29
CA ILE A 343 -14.92 5.49 5.47
C ILE A 343 -15.71 6.77 5.60
N VAL A 344 -17.03 6.64 5.68
CA VAL A 344 -17.95 7.75 5.96
C VAL A 344 -18.59 7.45 7.31
N VAL A 345 -18.41 8.34 8.28
CA VAL A 345 -18.97 8.23 9.63
C VAL A 345 -20.08 9.26 9.77
N SER A 346 -21.32 8.79 9.82
CA SER A 346 -22.46 9.67 10.09
C SER A 346 -22.75 9.70 11.58
N HIS A 347 -22.43 10.83 12.22
CA HIS A 347 -22.69 11.02 13.65
C HIS A 347 -24.20 11.17 13.95
N ALA A 348 -24.97 11.76 13.03
CA ALA A 348 -26.41 11.96 13.19
C ALA A 348 -27.21 10.66 12.93
N ASP A 349 -26.81 9.88 11.93
CA ASP A 349 -27.43 8.59 11.62
C ASP A 349 -26.36 7.51 11.41
N PRO A 350 -25.96 6.79 12.48
CA PRO A 350 -24.93 5.77 12.37
C PRO A 350 -25.21 4.68 11.35
N ARG A 351 -26.48 4.48 10.93
CA ARG A 351 -26.86 3.49 9.89
C ARG A 351 -26.43 3.89 8.48
N GLN A 352 -26.16 5.18 8.26
CA GLN A 352 -25.63 5.71 7.00
C GLN A 352 -24.10 5.64 6.93
N SER A 353 -23.44 5.21 8.01
CA SER A 353 -21.99 5.05 7.99
C SER A 353 -21.58 3.91 7.08
N GLU A 354 -20.55 4.14 6.28
CA GLU A 354 -20.13 3.24 5.23
C GLU A 354 -18.63 3.01 5.28
N TYR A 355 -18.20 1.78 5.05
CA TYR A 355 -16.79 1.44 4.84
C TYR A 355 -16.64 0.55 3.61
N THR A 356 -15.90 1.07 2.63
CA THR A 356 -15.59 0.39 1.37
C THR A 356 -14.10 0.40 1.12
N THR A 357 -13.62 -0.62 0.40
CA THR A 357 -12.23 -0.66 -0.07
C THR A 357 -12.23 -0.92 -1.57
N THR A 358 -11.58 -0.04 -2.32
CA THR A 358 -11.28 -0.27 -3.74
C THR A 358 -9.91 -0.91 -3.85
N LEU A 359 -9.83 -2.05 -4.55
CA LEU A 359 -8.63 -2.85 -4.71
C LEU A 359 -8.20 -2.86 -6.18
N VAL A 360 -6.90 -2.72 -6.41
CA VAL A 360 -6.24 -3.17 -7.64
C VAL A 360 -5.54 -4.47 -7.30
N LEU A 361 -5.84 -5.51 -8.08
CA LEU A 361 -5.48 -6.89 -7.83
C LEU A 361 -4.60 -7.42 -8.95
N GLY A 362 -3.79 -8.42 -8.64
CA GLY A 362 -2.88 -9.07 -9.56
C GLY A 362 -2.79 -10.58 -9.35
N ARG A 363 -2.59 -11.33 -10.42
CA ARG A 363 -2.22 -12.75 -10.43
C ARG A 363 -1.11 -13.06 -11.43
N ASP A 364 -0.34 -14.08 -11.12
CA ASP A 364 0.70 -14.66 -11.97
C ASP A 364 0.18 -15.71 -12.94
N ASP A 365 -1.06 -16.15 -12.75
CA ASP A 365 -1.78 -17.06 -13.64
C ASP A 365 -3.22 -16.59 -13.87
N ALA A 366 -3.80 -16.95 -15.02
CA ALA A 366 -5.15 -16.51 -15.39
C ALA A 366 -6.22 -17.04 -14.44
N ALA A 367 -6.03 -18.27 -13.94
CA ALA A 367 -7.01 -18.99 -13.15
C ALA A 367 -6.70 -18.96 -11.65
N ALA A 368 -5.42 -18.85 -11.26
CA ALA A 368 -5.00 -18.91 -9.87
C ALA A 368 -3.85 -17.95 -9.53
N LEU A 369 -3.61 -17.75 -8.23
CA LEU A 369 -2.36 -17.17 -7.74
C LEU A 369 -1.44 -18.33 -7.31
N GLN A 370 -0.30 -18.51 -7.96
CA GLN A 370 0.65 -19.61 -7.71
C GLN A 370 1.92 -19.18 -6.98
N LEU A 371 2.03 -17.89 -6.66
CA LEU A 371 3.20 -17.35 -5.96
C LEU A 371 3.37 -17.97 -4.56
N PRO A 372 4.61 -18.31 -4.15
CA PRO A 372 4.90 -18.81 -2.82
C PRO A 372 4.58 -17.77 -1.74
N VAL A 373 4.06 -18.24 -0.62
CA VAL A 373 3.87 -17.42 0.58
C VAL A 373 5.23 -17.24 1.28
N GLN A 374 5.51 -16.02 1.74
CA GLN A 374 6.71 -15.73 2.50
C GLN A 374 6.76 -16.62 3.77
N PRO A 375 7.85 -17.36 4.02
CA PRO A 375 7.86 -18.45 5.01
C PRO A 375 7.75 -18.00 6.46
N THR A 376 8.01 -16.72 6.75
CA THR A 376 7.86 -16.16 8.10
C THR A 376 6.98 -14.92 8.05
N PHE A 377 5.74 -15.04 8.53
CA PHE A 377 5.02 -13.86 8.99
C PHE A 377 5.73 -13.34 10.24
N ARG A 378 6.34 -12.16 10.17
CA ARG A 378 6.88 -11.48 11.34
C ARG A 378 6.01 -10.27 11.64
N ARG A 379 5.51 -10.21 12.88
CA ARG A 379 4.63 -9.14 13.32
C ARG A 379 5.41 -7.81 13.30
N PRO A 380 4.88 -6.75 12.67
CA PRO A 380 5.44 -5.40 12.79
C PRO A 380 5.65 -5.00 14.24
N SER A 381 6.75 -4.31 14.50
CA SER A 381 7.01 -3.63 15.77
C SER A 381 5.97 -2.52 15.96
N PRO A 382 5.45 -2.32 17.18
CA PRO A 382 4.57 -1.20 17.46
C PRO A 382 5.21 0.14 17.07
N THR A 383 4.39 1.05 16.58
CA THR A 383 4.82 2.42 16.24
C THR A 383 4.69 3.32 17.46
N VAL A 384 5.73 4.12 17.73
CA VAL A 384 5.78 5.09 18.84
C VAL A 384 6.16 6.47 18.34
N LEU A 385 5.64 7.51 19.00
CA LEU A 385 6.00 8.90 18.70
C LEU A 385 7.16 9.35 19.60
N VAL A 386 8.32 9.67 19.01
CA VAL A 386 9.50 10.15 19.73
C VAL A 386 10.00 11.41 19.06
N SER A 387 10.11 12.51 19.81
CA SER A 387 10.60 13.80 19.31
C SER A 387 9.88 14.26 18.04
N ASN A 388 8.54 14.17 18.03
CA ASN A 388 7.68 14.52 16.90
C ASN A 388 7.92 13.68 15.63
N ARG A 389 8.48 12.47 15.75
CA ARG A 389 8.68 11.53 14.66
C ARG A 389 8.14 10.15 15.02
N TRP A 390 7.42 9.53 14.07
CA TRP A 390 7.00 8.14 14.16
C TRP A 390 8.22 7.22 13.99
N ARG A 391 8.42 6.32 14.95
CA ARG A 391 9.51 5.34 14.98
C ARG A 391 8.99 3.96 15.32
N ALA A 392 9.69 2.92 14.88
CA ALA A 392 9.45 1.59 15.40
C ALA A 392 9.91 1.53 16.86
N GLN A 393 9.14 0.86 17.73
CA GLN A 393 9.53 0.64 19.12
C GLN A 393 10.83 -0.17 19.21
N THR A 394 11.05 -1.07 18.27
CA THR A 394 12.28 -1.85 18.11
C THR A 394 12.83 -1.67 16.70
N VAL A 395 13.99 -1.05 16.59
CA VAL A 395 14.74 -0.90 15.33
C VAL A 395 15.53 -2.18 15.06
N GLY A 396 15.55 -2.62 13.80
CA GLY A 396 16.31 -3.80 13.38
C GLY A 396 15.77 -4.44 12.09
N SER A 397 16.56 -5.35 11.52
CA SER A 397 16.10 -6.22 10.45
C SER A 397 15.18 -7.28 11.01
N LEU A 398 14.04 -7.47 10.34
CA LEU A 398 13.01 -8.37 10.82
C LEU A 398 13.44 -9.82 10.90
#